data_AF-A0A285X8B4-F1
#
_entry.id   AF-A0A285X8B4-F1
#
_cell.length_a   1.000
_cell.length_b   1.000
_cell.length_c   1.000
_cell.angle_alpha   90.00
_cell.angle_beta   90.00
_cell.angle_gamma   90.00
#
_symmetry.space_group_name_H-M   'P 1'
#
loop_
_entity.id
_entity.type
_entity.pdbx_description
1 polymer ?
#
loop_
_entity_poly.entity_id
_entity_poly.type
_entity_poly.pdbx_seq_one_letter_code
_entity_poly.pdbx_strand_id
1 'polypeptide(L)'
;MEEKFSSWLVNREGKLEATGRSYSRAINRLSDHYSTSTGIPIDIYNVDLELLKKIKDSYETYGRFSEFGYESHGLYRAAVKAYYRFRRSQSVKEPIAPQITTIKVSTKNSIKRKKEKGKTFAQKIIDFFTRLFQKKHLQKIPADSFVGTRKQISKHLISFINDWENEVQEKYLIDNPQCQRCKSMEFPEVVENPPILSKTILKMVLKGYPKKAKQEVLISDLESKFKSHVASGDRLMVLCRTCRQKDEARKVERYPHEMPSIMRQGPRELRY
;
A
#
# COMPACT_ATOMS: atom_id res chain seq x y z
N MET A 1 -24.05 -8.33 12.90
CA MET A 1 -22.78 -8.79 12.28
C MET A 1 -21.78 -7.64 12.08
N GLU A 2 -22.27 -6.44 11.83
CA GLU A 2 -21.47 -5.22 11.68
C GLU A 2 -20.45 -4.99 12.81
N GLU A 3 -20.89 -4.99 14.06
CA GLU A 3 -20.01 -4.77 15.22
C GLU A 3 -18.91 -5.84 15.33
N LYS A 4 -19.27 -7.12 15.15
CA LYS A 4 -18.32 -8.24 15.19
C LYS A 4 -17.24 -8.08 14.12
N PHE A 5 -17.61 -7.62 12.93
CA PHE A 5 -16.66 -7.35 11.85
C PHE A 5 -15.76 -6.15 12.18
N SER A 6 -16.33 -5.04 12.66
CA SER A 6 -15.57 -3.85 13.08
C SER A 6 -14.57 -4.19 14.18
N SER A 7 -15.00 -4.89 15.24
CA SER A 7 -14.11 -5.35 16.32
C SER A 7 -13.04 -6.31 15.81
N TRP A 8 -13.36 -7.19 14.85
CA TRP A 8 -12.37 -8.08 14.25
C TRP A 8 -11.30 -7.31 13.47
N LEU A 9 -11.68 -6.29 12.70
CA LEU A 9 -10.71 -5.44 11.98
C LEU A 9 -9.72 -4.77 12.93
N VAL A 10 -10.21 -4.26 14.06
CA VAL A 10 -9.38 -3.60 15.07
C VAL A 10 -8.49 -4.64 15.77
N ASN A 11 -9.08 -5.70 16.29
CA ASN A 11 -8.37 -6.65 17.16
C ASN A 11 -7.47 -7.63 16.42
N ARG A 12 -7.82 -8.02 15.18
CA ARG A 12 -7.07 -9.02 14.39
C ARG A 12 -6.27 -8.40 13.26
N GLU A 13 -6.77 -7.37 12.57
CA GLU A 13 -6.04 -6.71 11.47
C GLU A 13 -5.31 -5.43 11.91
N GLY A 14 -5.42 -5.02 13.18
CA GLY A 14 -4.74 -3.84 13.72
C GLY A 14 -5.20 -2.52 13.08
N LYS A 15 -6.42 -2.48 12.55
CA LYS A 15 -6.99 -1.27 11.95
C LYS A 15 -7.40 -0.28 13.04
N LEU A 16 -7.36 1.01 12.72
CA LEU A 16 -7.94 2.05 13.57
C LEU A 16 -9.45 1.82 13.73
N GLU A 17 -10.01 2.15 14.89
CA GLU A 17 -11.46 1.99 15.14
C GLU A 17 -12.33 2.72 14.12
N ALA A 18 -11.90 3.92 13.72
CA ALA A 18 -12.59 4.69 12.70
C ALA A 18 -12.64 3.95 11.35
N THR A 19 -11.53 3.29 10.97
CA THR A 19 -11.48 2.44 9.78
C THR A 19 -12.38 1.21 9.94
N GLY A 20 -12.41 0.59 11.12
CA GLY A 20 -13.32 -0.53 11.42
C GLY A 20 -14.78 -0.15 11.21
N ARG A 21 -15.21 0.98 11.79
CA ARG A 21 -16.57 1.55 11.63
C ARG A 21 -16.87 1.95 10.18
N SER A 22 -15.90 2.53 9.48
CA SER A 22 -16.07 2.92 8.08
C SER A 22 -16.29 1.70 7.19
N TYR A 23 -15.48 0.66 7.36
CA TYR A 23 -15.60 -0.58 6.58
C TYR A 23 -16.90 -1.31 6.90
N SER A 24 -17.32 -1.34 8.16
CA SER A 24 -18.56 -1.99 8.57
C SER A 24 -19.79 -1.31 7.95
N ARG A 25 -19.83 0.02 7.94
CA ARG A 25 -20.90 0.79 7.27
C ARG A 25 -20.86 0.65 5.74
N ALA A 26 -19.67 0.54 5.17
CA ALA A 26 -19.51 0.34 3.73
C ALA A 26 -20.15 -0.98 3.25
N ILE A 27 -20.21 -2.03 4.08
CA ILE A 27 -20.91 -3.28 3.73
C ILE A 27 -22.41 -3.06 3.57
N ASN A 28 -23.06 -2.22 4.40
CA ASN A 28 -24.48 -1.92 4.23
C ASN A 28 -24.75 -1.26 2.86
N ARG A 29 -23.94 -0.27 2.50
CA ARG A 29 -24.04 0.40 1.19
C ARG A 29 -23.78 -0.53 0.02
N LEU A 30 -22.85 -1.48 0.18
CA LEU A 30 -22.59 -2.50 -0.82
C LEU A 30 -23.78 -3.46 -0.99
N SER A 31 -24.48 -3.80 0.09
CA SER A 31 -25.72 -4.60 0.05
C SER A 31 -26.79 -3.88 -0.76
N ASP A 32 -27.00 -2.59 -0.49
CA ASP A 32 -27.97 -1.76 -1.20
C ASP A 32 -27.62 -1.67 -2.69
N HIS A 33 -26.39 -1.28 -3.01
CA HIS A 33 -25.94 -1.13 -4.40
C HIS A 33 -26.05 -2.46 -5.17
N TYR A 34 -25.63 -3.58 -4.57
CA TYR A 34 -25.73 -4.88 -5.23
C TYR A 34 -27.19 -5.27 -5.46
N SER A 35 -28.07 -5.02 -4.48
CA SER A 35 -29.50 -5.30 -4.58
C SER A 35 -30.14 -4.50 -5.71
N THR A 36 -29.90 -3.20 -5.76
CA THR A 36 -30.44 -2.32 -6.80
C THR A 36 -29.89 -2.68 -8.18
N SER A 37 -28.59 -2.99 -8.28
CA SER A 37 -27.93 -3.27 -9.57
C SER A 37 -28.29 -4.62 -10.17
N THR A 38 -28.70 -5.59 -9.34
CA THR A 38 -29.06 -6.95 -9.78
C THR A 38 -30.55 -7.22 -9.75
N GLY A 39 -31.34 -6.37 -9.07
CA GLY A 39 -32.76 -6.60 -8.80
C GLY A 39 -33.01 -7.69 -7.75
N ILE A 40 -31.96 -8.22 -7.12
CA ILE A 40 -32.05 -9.31 -6.12
C ILE A 40 -31.79 -8.71 -4.74
N PRO A 41 -32.79 -8.63 -3.84
CA PRO A 41 -32.57 -8.10 -2.50
C PRO A 41 -31.58 -8.99 -1.75
N ILE A 42 -30.47 -8.40 -1.33
CA ILE A 42 -29.38 -9.12 -0.67
C ILE A 42 -28.87 -8.35 0.54
N ASP A 43 -28.57 -9.09 1.60
CA ASP A 43 -27.79 -8.59 2.73
C ASP A 43 -26.45 -9.33 2.77
N ILE A 44 -25.38 -8.63 2.39
CA ILE A 44 -24.02 -9.15 2.35
C ILE A 44 -23.57 -9.69 3.71
N TYR A 45 -24.13 -9.21 4.83
CA TYR A 45 -23.79 -9.75 6.14
C TYR A 45 -24.24 -11.21 6.35
N ASN A 46 -25.24 -11.66 5.59
CA ASN A 46 -25.96 -12.90 5.82
C ASN A 46 -25.81 -13.93 4.69
N VAL A 47 -25.15 -13.59 3.58
CA VAL A 47 -24.90 -14.53 2.48
C VAL A 47 -23.91 -15.64 2.85
N ASP A 48 -23.95 -16.75 2.12
CA ASP A 48 -22.93 -17.79 2.21
C ASP A 48 -21.56 -17.32 1.68
N LEU A 49 -20.51 -18.11 1.96
CA LEU A 49 -19.15 -17.73 1.62
C LEU A 49 -18.89 -17.76 0.10
N GLU A 50 -19.61 -18.58 -0.67
CA GLU A 50 -19.42 -18.71 -2.10
C GLU A 50 -20.03 -17.51 -2.84
N LEU A 51 -21.26 -17.14 -2.50
CA LEU A 51 -21.92 -15.95 -2.98
C LEU A 51 -21.15 -14.70 -2.55
N LEU A 52 -20.66 -14.64 -1.31
CA LEU A 52 -19.82 -13.53 -0.86
C LEU A 52 -18.55 -13.38 -1.71
N LYS A 53 -17.95 -14.49 -2.14
CA LYS A 53 -16.78 -14.46 -3.04
C LYS A 53 -17.15 -13.85 -4.39
N LYS A 54 -18.27 -14.28 -4.99
CA LYS A 54 -18.78 -13.74 -6.27
C LYS A 54 -19.07 -12.24 -6.16
N ILE A 55 -19.74 -11.81 -5.09
CA ILE A 55 -19.99 -10.40 -4.79
C ILE A 55 -18.66 -9.64 -4.69
N LYS A 56 -17.71 -10.12 -3.88
CA LYS A 56 -16.39 -9.52 -3.72
C LYS A 56 -15.67 -9.36 -5.07
N ASP A 57 -15.66 -10.40 -5.90
CA ASP A 57 -15.04 -10.37 -7.24
C ASP A 57 -15.71 -9.35 -8.17
N SER A 58 -17.02 -9.12 -8.00
CA SER A 58 -17.78 -8.15 -8.80
C SER A 58 -17.37 -6.70 -8.53
N TYR A 59 -16.82 -6.39 -7.35
CA TYR A 59 -16.30 -5.07 -6.98
C TYR A 59 -14.76 -4.96 -7.08
N GLU A 60 -14.07 -5.99 -7.58
CA GLU A 60 -12.63 -5.91 -7.83
C GLU A 60 -12.32 -5.06 -9.07
N THR A 61 -11.03 -4.86 -9.36
CA THR A 61 -10.52 -3.93 -10.38
C THR A 61 -11.15 -4.12 -11.77
N TYR A 62 -11.44 -5.37 -12.14
CA TYR A 62 -12.04 -5.74 -13.42
C TYR A 62 -13.46 -6.32 -13.26
N GLY A 63 -14.06 -6.14 -12.08
CA GLY A 63 -15.40 -6.63 -11.80
C GLY A 63 -16.48 -5.75 -12.43
N ARG A 64 -17.69 -6.30 -12.59
CA ARG A 64 -18.84 -5.58 -13.18
C ARG A 64 -19.18 -4.27 -12.46
N PHE A 65 -18.88 -4.18 -11.16
CA PHE A 65 -19.12 -3.02 -10.30
C PHE A 65 -17.81 -2.38 -9.84
N SER A 66 -16.75 -2.48 -10.65
CA SER A 66 -15.44 -1.90 -10.35
C SER A 66 -15.51 -0.40 -10.09
N GLU A 67 -16.29 0.34 -10.87
CA GLU A 67 -16.46 1.80 -10.74
C GLU A 67 -16.96 2.18 -9.35
N PHE A 68 -18.06 1.57 -8.89
CA PHE A 68 -18.55 1.74 -7.52
C PHE A 68 -17.54 1.26 -6.48
N GLY A 69 -16.83 0.15 -6.75
CA GLY A 69 -15.77 -0.36 -5.89
C GLY A 69 -14.63 0.64 -5.66
N TYR A 70 -14.35 1.52 -6.62
CA TYR A 70 -13.31 2.56 -6.56
C TYR A 70 -13.77 3.88 -5.96
N GLU A 71 -15.08 4.08 -5.75
CA GLU A 71 -15.58 5.27 -5.06
C GLU A 71 -15.00 5.40 -3.65
N SER A 72 -14.97 6.64 -3.15
CA SER A 72 -14.40 6.96 -1.83
C SER A 72 -12.99 6.40 -1.65
N HIS A 73 -12.14 6.58 -2.67
CA HIS A 73 -10.75 6.09 -2.71
C HIS A 73 -10.62 4.56 -2.54
N GLY A 74 -11.56 3.79 -3.09
CA GLY A 74 -11.52 2.32 -3.02
C GLY A 74 -12.01 1.73 -1.70
N LEU A 75 -12.74 2.50 -0.89
CA LEU A 75 -13.28 2.08 0.40
C LEU A 75 -14.13 0.81 0.26
N TYR A 76 -15.06 0.79 -0.69
CA TYR A 76 -16.01 -0.32 -0.86
C TYR A 76 -15.31 -1.62 -1.26
N ARG A 77 -14.38 -1.54 -2.22
CA ARG A 77 -13.54 -2.68 -2.61
C ARG A 77 -12.71 -3.20 -1.44
N ALA A 78 -12.11 -2.31 -0.64
CA ALA A 78 -11.33 -2.71 0.52
C ALA A 78 -12.20 -3.37 1.60
N ALA A 79 -13.38 -2.80 1.86
CA ALA A 79 -14.34 -3.30 2.85
C ALA A 79 -14.85 -4.70 2.50
N VAL A 80 -15.34 -4.93 1.27
CA VAL A 80 -15.86 -6.25 0.87
C VAL A 80 -14.76 -7.32 0.89
N LYS A 81 -13.54 -6.97 0.48
CA LYS A 81 -12.39 -7.87 0.53
C LYS A 81 -12.00 -8.23 1.97
N ALA A 82 -12.07 -7.27 2.89
CA ALA A 82 -11.82 -7.52 4.31
C ALA A 82 -12.93 -8.35 4.95
N TYR A 83 -14.19 -8.07 4.60
CA TYR A 83 -15.33 -8.84 5.08
C TYR A 83 -15.29 -10.30 4.64
N TYR A 84 -14.88 -10.57 3.39
CA TYR A 84 -14.64 -11.93 2.92
C TYR A 84 -13.58 -12.67 3.75
N ARG A 85 -12.46 -12.01 4.11
CA ARG A 85 -11.44 -12.60 5.00
C ARG A 85 -11.99 -12.90 6.39
N PHE A 86 -12.76 -11.96 6.95
CA PHE A 86 -13.43 -12.13 8.23
C PHE A 86 -14.33 -13.38 8.24
N ARG A 87 -15.24 -13.50 7.25
CA ARG A 87 -16.14 -14.65 7.12
C ARG A 87 -15.39 -15.96 6.95
N ARG A 88 -14.31 -15.96 6.16
CA ARG A 88 -13.43 -17.14 6.01
C ARG A 88 -12.74 -17.53 7.32
N SER A 89 -12.36 -16.56 8.14
CA SER A 89 -11.77 -16.82 9.46
C SER A 89 -12.76 -17.39 10.47
N GLN A 90 -14.07 -17.21 10.26
CA GLN A 90 -15.12 -17.80 11.09
C GLN A 90 -15.51 -19.22 10.65
N SER A 91 -15.41 -19.54 9.35
CA SER A 91 -15.76 -20.85 8.81
C SER A 91 -14.70 -21.92 9.08
N VAL A 92 -13.44 -21.52 9.25
CA VAL A 92 -12.35 -22.42 9.64
C VAL A 92 -12.27 -22.41 11.17
N LYS A 93 -12.70 -23.50 11.83
CA LYS A 93 -12.55 -23.73 13.29
C LYS A 93 -11.09 -23.96 13.69
N GLU A 94 -10.15 -23.14 13.24
CA GLU A 94 -8.74 -23.24 13.65
C GLU A 94 -8.37 -22.16 14.67
N PRO A 95 -7.64 -22.52 15.75
CA PRO A 95 -7.04 -21.58 16.67
C PRO A 95 -5.81 -20.96 16.00
N ILE A 96 -6.01 -20.04 15.06
CA ILE A 96 -4.91 -19.31 14.46
C ILE A 96 -4.47 -18.25 15.48
N ALA A 97 -3.31 -18.53 16.07
CA ALA A 97 -2.64 -17.68 17.04
C ALA A 97 -2.62 -16.22 16.55
N PRO A 98 -2.88 -15.26 17.44
CA PRO A 98 -2.82 -13.85 17.09
C PRO A 98 -1.39 -13.50 16.64
N GLN A 99 -1.23 -13.04 15.40
CA GLN A 99 -0.04 -12.27 15.00
C GLN A 99 -0.17 -10.86 15.61
N ILE A 100 0.01 -10.79 16.93
CA ILE A 100 0.23 -9.54 17.63
C ILE A 100 1.73 -9.43 17.83
N THR A 101 2.39 -8.62 17.00
CA THR A 101 3.63 -7.94 17.41
C THR A 101 3.26 -6.94 18.50
N THR A 102 3.31 -7.36 19.76
CA THR A 102 3.45 -6.45 20.90
C THR A 102 4.55 -6.96 21.80
N ILE A 103 5.56 -6.12 21.96
CA ILE A 103 6.58 -6.22 22.99
C ILE A 103 5.86 -6.00 24.32
N LYS A 104 5.81 -7.04 25.16
CA LYS A 104 5.60 -6.88 26.60
C LYS A 104 6.88 -7.30 27.32
N VAL A 105 7.56 -6.30 27.87
CA VAL A 105 8.60 -6.48 28.86
C VAL A 105 7.94 -7.08 30.10
N SER A 106 8.37 -8.29 30.47
CA SER A 106 8.13 -8.85 31.79
C SER A 106 9.48 -9.24 32.37
N THR A 107 9.93 -8.44 33.33
CA THR A 107 10.99 -8.79 34.27
C THR A 107 10.51 -9.90 35.18
N LYS A 108 11.25 -11.00 35.26
CA LYS A 108 11.57 -11.70 36.51
C LYS A 108 12.76 -12.62 36.32
N ASN A 109 13.80 -12.33 37.09
CA ASN A 109 15.01 -13.13 37.26
C ASN A 109 14.67 -14.49 37.89
N SER A 110 15.33 -15.56 37.44
CA SER A 110 15.98 -16.49 38.37
C SER A 110 17.08 -17.29 37.66
N ILE A 111 18.24 -17.31 38.30
CA ILE A 111 19.47 -18.01 37.91
C ILE A 111 19.44 -19.41 38.52
N LYS A 112 19.72 -20.46 37.75
CA LYS A 112 20.42 -21.66 38.26
C LYS A 112 21.40 -22.22 37.22
N ARG A 113 22.68 -22.22 37.61
CA ARG A 113 23.84 -22.95 37.05
C ARG A 113 23.60 -24.48 37.25
N LYS A 114 24.21 -25.48 36.61
CA LYS A 114 25.38 -25.70 35.74
C LYS A 114 25.30 -27.18 35.27
N LYS A 115 25.75 -27.54 34.05
CA LYS A 115 26.66 -28.68 33.75
C LYS A 115 26.87 -28.79 32.25
N GLU A 116 28.13 -28.80 31.87
CA GLU A 116 28.64 -28.77 30.50
C GLU A 116 28.36 -30.08 29.74
N LYS A 117 27.73 -29.95 28.57
CA LYS A 117 27.83 -30.89 27.46
C LYS A 117 28.04 -30.06 26.20
N GLY A 118 28.96 -30.49 25.33
CA GLY A 118 29.48 -29.72 24.21
C GLY A 118 28.38 -29.04 23.39
N LYS A 119 28.54 -27.73 23.15
CA LYS A 119 27.58 -26.91 22.40
C LYS A 119 27.33 -27.51 21.03
N THR A 120 26.07 -27.82 20.73
CA THR A 120 25.63 -28.26 19.41
C THR A 120 25.93 -27.19 18.35
N PHE A 121 26.04 -27.59 17.10
CA PHE A 121 26.28 -26.66 15.98
C PHE A 121 25.27 -25.51 15.94
N ALA A 122 24.01 -25.79 16.27
CA ALA A 122 22.97 -24.78 16.43
C ALA A 122 23.28 -23.77 17.55
N GLN A 123 23.82 -24.21 18.69
CA GLN A 123 24.26 -23.31 19.76
C GLN A 123 25.50 -22.49 19.39
N LYS A 124 26.38 -23.00 18.52
CA LYS A 124 27.48 -22.20 17.96
C LYS A 124 26.95 -21.13 17.00
N ILE A 125 25.92 -21.43 16.21
CA ILE A 125 25.24 -20.48 15.33
C ILE A 125 24.50 -19.42 16.16
N ILE A 126 23.78 -19.84 17.20
CA ILE A 126 23.09 -18.91 18.11
C ILE A 126 24.12 -18.06 18.85
N ASP A 127 25.22 -18.61 19.35
CA ASP A 127 26.32 -17.82 19.95
C ASP A 127 26.98 -16.88 18.94
N PHE A 128 27.15 -17.29 17.69
CA PHE A 128 27.70 -16.46 16.61
C PHE A 128 26.79 -15.27 16.32
N PHE A 129 25.47 -15.50 16.18
CA PHE A 129 24.50 -14.42 16.02
C PHE A 129 24.39 -13.57 17.29
N THR A 130 24.41 -14.18 18.47
CA THR A 130 24.36 -13.45 19.75
C THR A 130 25.61 -12.59 19.94
N ARG A 131 26.80 -13.04 19.50
CA ARG A 131 28.04 -12.24 19.48
C ARG A 131 28.05 -11.18 18.37
N LEU A 132 27.43 -11.45 17.22
CA LEU A 132 27.22 -10.46 16.15
C LEU A 132 26.26 -9.34 16.61
N PHE A 133 25.34 -9.63 17.53
CA PHE A 133 24.29 -8.70 17.96
C PHE A 133 24.46 -8.17 19.39
N GLN A 134 25.38 -8.69 20.21
CA GLN A 134 25.68 -8.12 21.54
C GLN A 134 27.00 -7.34 21.56
N LYS A 135 26.82 -6.02 21.51
CA LYS A 135 27.68 -4.96 22.09
C LYS A 135 29.18 -5.08 21.83
N LYS A 136 29.64 -4.47 20.73
CA LYS A 136 30.79 -3.56 20.74
C LYS A 136 30.58 -2.51 19.65
N HIS A 137 30.62 -1.25 20.07
CA HIS A 137 30.26 -0.02 19.33
C HIS A 137 28.77 0.19 19.01
N LEU A 138 27.96 0.32 20.06
CA LEU A 138 26.90 1.32 20.02
C LEU A 138 27.55 2.69 20.22
N GLN A 139 28.10 3.25 19.15
CA GLN A 139 27.90 4.69 18.97
C GLN A 139 26.38 4.87 18.87
N LYS A 140 25.82 5.85 19.56
CA LYS A 140 24.39 6.16 19.49
C LYS A 140 24.05 6.50 18.03
N ILE A 141 23.64 5.49 17.27
CA ILE A 141 22.99 5.64 15.98
C ILE A 141 21.71 6.44 16.30
N PRO A 142 21.58 7.70 15.85
CA PRO A 142 20.35 8.47 16.05
C PRO A 142 19.16 7.66 15.51
N ALA A 143 17.98 7.82 16.10
CA ALA A 143 16.78 7.06 15.74
C ALA A 143 16.43 7.13 14.22
N ASP A 144 17.05 8.05 13.51
CA ASP A 144 16.82 8.38 12.10
C ASP A 144 17.90 7.86 11.14
N SER A 145 18.91 7.12 11.59
CA SER A 145 19.93 6.54 10.68
C SER A 145 19.71 5.05 10.42
N PHE A 146 19.77 4.71 9.12
CA PHE A 146 19.68 3.35 8.62
C PHE A 146 21.06 2.89 8.15
N VAL A 147 21.55 1.77 8.68
CA VAL A 147 22.80 1.14 8.24
C VAL A 147 22.48 -0.06 7.36
N GLY A 148 22.84 0.00 6.08
CA GLY A 148 22.62 -1.12 5.18
C GLY A 148 23.33 -1.02 3.85
N THR A 149 23.20 -2.08 3.07
CA THR A 149 23.60 -2.06 1.65
C THR A 149 22.57 -1.29 0.84
N ARG A 150 22.95 -0.78 -0.34
CA ARG A 150 22.04 -0.10 -1.27
C ARG A 150 20.73 -0.87 -1.55
N LYS A 151 20.79 -2.21 -1.63
CA LYS A 151 19.62 -3.06 -1.84
C LYS A 151 18.68 -3.07 -0.62
N GLN A 152 19.25 -3.11 0.58
CA GLN A 152 18.48 -3.06 1.84
C GLN A 152 17.85 -1.69 2.05
N ILE A 153 18.61 -0.62 1.81
CA ILE A 153 18.12 0.77 1.85
C ILE A 153 16.97 0.93 0.85
N SER A 154 17.16 0.51 -0.41
CA SER A 154 16.12 0.59 -1.43
C SER A 154 14.85 -0.17 -1.05
N LYS A 155 14.97 -1.38 -0.48
CA LYS A 155 13.80 -2.17 -0.07
C LYS A 155 13.03 -1.50 1.06
N HIS A 156 13.74 -0.89 2.01
CA HIS A 156 13.13 -0.13 3.10
C HIS A 156 12.41 1.11 2.57
N LEU A 157 13.04 1.87 1.67
CA LEU A 157 12.47 3.10 1.12
C LEU A 157 11.25 2.87 0.22
N ILE A 158 11.14 1.73 -0.46
CA ILE A 158 9.99 1.45 -1.35
C ILE A 158 8.64 1.58 -0.64
N SER A 159 8.54 1.23 0.64
CA SER A 159 7.28 1.42 1.38
C SER A 159 6.99 2.91 1.66
N PHE A 160 8.01 3.71 1.95
CA PHE A 160 7.86 5.14 2.26
C PHE A 160 7.61 6.00 1.02
N ILE A 161 8.10 5.57 -0.14
CA ILE A 161 7.98 6.34 -1.38
C ILE A 161 6.53 6.57 -1.78
N ASN A 162 5.67 5.57 -1.64
CA ASN A 162 4.24 5.75 -1.96
C ASN A 162 3.60 6.80 -1.05
N ASP A 163 3.97 6.80 0.23
CA ASP A 163 3.44 7.76 1.21
C ASP A 163 3.97 9.17 0.91
N TRP A 164 5.26 9.30 0.55
CA TRP A 164 5.86 10.58 0.15
C TRP A 164 5.30 11.12 -1.17
N GLU A 165 5.02 10.26 -2.15
CA GLU A 165 4.37 10.67 -3.41
C GLU A 165 3.00 11.27 -3.14
N ASN A 166 2.19 10.61 -2.30
CA ASN A 166 0.88 11.13 -1.93
C ASN A 166 0.99 12.47 -1.18
N GLU A 167 1.90 12.57 -0.21
CA GLU A 167 2.13 13.81 0.55
C GLU A 167 2.54 14.98 -0.36
N VAL A 168 3.44 14.73 -1.32
CA VAL A 168 3.88 15.76 -2.27
C VAL A 168 2.76 16.14 -3.24
N GLN A 169 1.96 15.18 -3.73
CA GLN A 169 0.83 15.45 -4.60
C GLN A 169 -0.27 16.25 -3.88
N GLU A 170 -0.61 15.88 -2.65
CA GLU A 170 -1.58 16.62 -1.82
C GLU A 170 -1.12 18.05 -1.59
N LYS A 171 0.15 18.24 -1.19
CA LYS A 171 0.71 19.58 -1.00
C LYS A 171 0.69 20.39 -2.29
N TYR A 172 1.06 19.78 -3.42
CA TYR A 172 1.07 20.46 -4.71
C TYR A 172 -0.33 20.88 -5.17
N LEU A 173 -1.38 20.09 -4.88
CA LEU A 173 -2.77 20.45 -5.12
C LEU A 173 -3.23 21.62 -4.24
N ILE A 174 -2.81 21.65 -2.98
CA ILE A 174 -3.10 22.77 -2.07
C ILE A 174 -2.50 24.07 -2.61
N ASP A 175 -1.25 24.01 -3.05
CA ASP A 175 -0.53 25.17 -3.60
C ASP A 175 -1.08 25.57 -5.00
N ASN A 176 -1.68 24.63 -5.74
CA ASN A 176 -2.18 24.82 -7.11
C ASN A 176 -3.61 24.28 -7.27
N PRO A 177 -4.64 24.93 -6.70
CA PRO A 177 -6.00 24.40 -6.65
C PRO A 177 -6.75 24.46 -7.99
N GLN A 178 -6.16 25.07 -9.03
CA GLN A 178 -6.78 25.25 -10.33
C GLN A 178 -6.04 24.44 -11.39
N CYS A 179 -6.80 23.94 -12.37
CA CYS A 179 -6.23 23.34 -13.56
C CYS A 179 -5.27 24.34 -14.23
N GLN A 180 -4.00 23.98 -14.37
CA GLN A 180 -3.00 24.87 -14.96
C GLN A 180 -3.28 25.17 -16.44
N ARG A 181 -4.03 24.29 -17.12
CA ARG A 181 -4.31 24.38 -18.56
C ARG A 181 -5.55 25.21 -18.91
N CYS A 182 -6.66 25.00 -18.22
CA CYS A 182 -7.92 25.71 -18.50
C CYS A 182 -8.40 26.61 -17.35
N LYS A 183 -7.64 26.68 -16.25
CA LYS A 183 -7.96 27.46 -15.04
C LYS A 183 -9.26 27.04 -14.33
N SER A 184 -9.86 25.92 -14.71
CA SER A 184 -11.06 25.40 -14.03
C SER A 184 -10.73 24.95 -12.61
N MET A 185 -11.70 25.11 -11.71
CA MET A 185 -11.65 24.58 -10.33
C MET A 185 -12.24 23.17 -10.22
N GLU A 186 -12.75 22.59 -11.32
CA GLU A 186 -13.35 21.25 -11.31
C GLU A 186 -12.28 20.16 -11.15
N PHE A 187 -12.37 19.44 -10.03
CA PHE A 187 -11.67 18.19 -9.70
C PHE A 187 -10.23 18.10 -10.26
N PRO A 188 -9.32 18.96 -9.78
CA PRO A 188 -7.92 18.92 -10.16
C PRO A 188 -7.26 17.62 -9.70
N GLU A 189 -6.59 16.92 -10.60
CA GLU A 189 -5.71 15.80 -10.28
C GLU A 189 -4.26 16.17 -10.62
N VAL A 190 -3.31 15.73 -9.80
CA VAL A 190 -1.88 15.87 -10.13
C VAL A 190 -1.50 14.80 -11.13
N VAL A 191 -0.94 15.24 -12.25
CA VAL A 191 -0.43 14.37 -13.30
C VAL A 191 1.07 14.61 -13.43
N GLU A 192 1.85 13.54 -13.37
CA GLU A 192 3.26 13.60 -13.71
C GLU A 192 3.44 13.65 -15.24
N ASN A 193 4.21 14.61 -15.74
CA ASN A 193 4.56 14.69 -17.15
C ASN A 193 6.04 15.05 -17.34
N PRO A 194 6.88 14.13 -17.87
CA PRO A 194 6.60 12.71 -18.16
C PRO A 194 6.43 11.87 -16.88
N PRO A 195 5.71 10.73 -16.92
CA PRO A 195 5.55 9.84 -15.78
C PRO A 195 6.90 9.20 -15.43
N ILE A 196 7.59 9.75 -14.44
CA ILE A 196 8.83 9.18 -13.94
C ILE A 196 8.45 8.38 -12.72
N LEU A 197 8.25 7.06 -12.92
CA LEU A 197 8.00 6.11 -11.84
C LEU A 197 8.88 6.44 -10.62
N SER A 198 8.30 6.52 -9.42
CA SER A 198 8.97 6.60 -8.10
C SER A 198 10.31 5.89 -8.03
N LYS A 199 10.34 4.69 -8.63
CA LYS A 199 11.49 3.80 -8.72
C LYS A 199 12.70 4.42 -9.44
N THR A 200 12.47 5.26 -10.45
CA THR A 200 13.49 5.98 -11.20
C THR A 200 14.08 7.11 -10.37
N ILE A 201 13.24 7.90 -9.67
CA ILE A 201 13.70 8.94 -8.74
C ILE A 201 14.52 8.30 -7.61
N LEU A 202 14.03 7.19 -7.04
CA LEU A 202 14.78 6.42 -6.05
C LEU A 202 16.13 5.94 -6.58
N LYS A 203 16.18 5.46 -7.83
CA LYS A 203 17.45 5.05 -8.46
C LYS A 203 18.42 6.22 -8.61
N MET A 204 17.92 7.43 -8.90
CA MET A 204 18.73 8.65 -8.98
C MET A 204 19.27 9.04 -7.61
N VAL A 205 18.41 9.12 -6.59
CA VAL A 205 18.81 9.41 -5.20
C VAL A 205 19.86 8.41 -4.72
N LEU A 206 19.66 7.12 -5.02
CA LEU A 206 20.58 6.05 -4.63
C LEU A 206 21.81 5.91 -5.55
N LYS A 207 21.93 6.69 -6.64
CA LYS A 207 23.03 6.55 -7.62
C LYS A 207 24.39 6.85 -6.99
N GLY A 208 24.43 7.80 -6.05
CA GLY A 208 25.64 8.17 -5.32
C GLY A 208 26.11 7.15 -4.27
N TYR A 209 25.32 6.10 -3.99
CA TYR A 209 25.63 5.13 -2.95
C TYR A 209 26.31 3.87 -3.53
N PRO A 210 27.44 3.40 -2.96
CA PRO A 210 28.15 2.21 -3.38
C PRO A 210 27.28 0.95 -3.23
N LYS A 211 27.36 0.05 -4.21
CA LYS A 211 26.48 -1.14 -4.29
C LYS A 211 26.72 -2.17 -3.18
N LYS A 212 27.97 -2.33 -2.73
CA LYS A 212 28.43 -3.44 -1.87
C LYS A 212 28.88 -3.02 -0.47
N ALA A 213 29.14 -1.74 -0.24
CA ALA A 213 29.54 -1.25 1.08
C ALA A 213 28.30 -1.00 1.95
N LYS A 214 28.41 -1.33 3.24
CA LYS A 214 27.43 -0.86 4.24
C LYS A 214 27.69 0.61 4.48
N GLN A 215 26.65 1.42 4.38
CA GLN A 215 26.71 2.82 4.73
C GLN A 215 25.62 3.15 5.72
N GLU A 216 25.95 4.04 6.65
CA GLU A 216 24.98 4.73 7.46
C GLU A 216 24.41 5.88 6.65
N VAL A 217 23.09 5.94 6.54
CA VAL A 217 22.40 7.00 5.83
C VAL A 217 21.29 7.52 6.73
N LEU A 218 21.24 8.84 6.89
CA LEU A 218 20.12 9.49 7.55
C LEU A 218 18.90 9.43 6.63
N ILE A 219 17.78 8.95 7.16
CA ILE A 219 16.52 8.83 6.41
C ILE A 219 16.02 10.23 6.02
N SER A 220 16.18 11.22 6.89
CA SER A 220 15.84 12.62 6.64
C SER A 220 16.58 13.22 5.43
N ASP A 221 17.86 12.90 5.25
CA ASP A 221 18.63 13.37 4.09
C ASP A 221 18.13 12.75 2.78
N LEU A 222 17.74 11.47 2.82
CA LEU A 222 17.17 10.77 1.67
C LEU A 222 15.79 11.33 1.32
N GLU A 223 14.97 11.60 2.33
CA GLU A 223 13.65 12.21 2.18
C GLU A 223 13.77 13.62 1.59
N SER A 224 14.66 14.46 2.12
CA SER A 224 14.90 15.81 1.60
C SER A 224 15.35 15.78 0.14
N LYS A 225 16.28 14.88 -0.22
CA LYS A 225 16.72 14.68 -1.61
C LYS A 225 15.62 14.15 -2.53
N PHE A 226 14.76 13.26 -2.02
CA PHE A 226 13.63 12.74 -2.78
C PHE A 226 12.62 13.87 -3.03
N LYS A 227 12.17 14.55 -1.97
CA LYS A 227 11.24 15.69 -2.04
C LYS A 227 11.78 16.80 -2.94
N SER A 228 13.07 17.12 -2.88
CA SER A 228 13.68 18.12 -3.77
C SER A 228 13.70 17.65 -5.23
N HIS A 229 13.97 16.38 -5.53
CA HIS A 229 13.93 15.88 -6.92
C HIS A 229 12.51 15.79 -7.50
N VAL A 230 11.50 15.57 -6.66
CA VAL A 230 10.09 15.62 -7.09
C VAL A 230 9.66 17.06 -7.32
N ALA A 231 10.00 17.98 -6.41
CA ALA A 231 9.59 19.40 -6.48
C ALA A 231 10.36 20.24 -7.51
N SER A 232 11.65 19.94 -7.77
CA SER A 232 12.51 20.72 -8.68
C SER A 232 12.32 20.42 -10.17
N GLY A 233 11.39 19.54 -10.53
CA GLY A 233 11.01 19.35 -11.92
C GLY A 233 9.73 20.10 -12.23
N ASP A 234 9.63 20.75 -13.39
CA ASP A 234 8.39 21.18 -14.05
C ASP A 234 7.47 19.98 -14.42
N ARG A 235 7.38 19.01 -13.53
CA ARG A 235 6.93 17.64 -13.78
C ARG A 235 5.56 17.35 -13.22
N LEU A 236 5.20 18.02 -12.13
CA LEU A 236 3.85 17.96 -11.60
C LEU A 236 3.03 19.00 -12.32
N MET A 237 1.99 18.56 -13.02
CA MET A 237 0.97 19.45 -13.56
C MET A 237 -0.36 19.15 -12.87
N VAL A 238 -1.07 20.19 -12.49
CA VAL A 238 -2.46 20.05 -12.05
C VAL A 238 -3.37 20.17 -13.25
N LEU A 239 -4.05 19.09 -13.62
CA LEU A 239 -5.01 19.05 -14.71
C LEU A 239 -6.39 18.65 -14.19
N CYS A 240 -7.44 19.33 -14.65
CA CYS A 240 -8.79 18.81 -14.45
C CYS A 240 -9.00 17.54 -15.29
N ARG A 241 -9.97 16.72 -14.89
CA ARG A 241 -10.35 15.47 -15.56
C ARG A 241 -10.50 15.63 -17.08
N THR A 242 -11.17 16.69 -17.53
CA THR A 242 -11.39 16.97 -18.95
C THR A 242 -10.09 17.29 -19.70
N CYS A 243 -9.20 18.09 -19.10
CA CYS A 243 -7.91 18.41 -19.71
C CYS A 243 -6.98 17.19 -19.73
N ARG A 244 -7.04 16.34 -18.70
CA ARG A 244 -6.31 15.08 -18.63
C ARG A 244 -6.74 14.13 -19.75
N GLN A 245 -8.04 13.89 -19.91
CA GLN A 245 -8.57 13.04 -20.98
C GLN A 245 -8.17 13.54 -22.37
N LYS A 246 -8.23 14.86 -22.59
CA LYS A 246 -7.77 15.47 -23.86
C LYS A 246 -6.27 15.27 -24.09
N ASP A 247 -5.45 15.32 -23.05
CA ASP A 247 -4.01 15.11 -23.17
C ASP A 247 -3.66 13.65 -23.44
N GLU A 248 -4.33 12.71 -22.76
CA GLU A 248 -4.22 11.27 -23.01
C GLU A 248 -4.66 10.92 -24.44
N ALA A 249 -5.77 11.47 -24.93
CA ALA A 249 -6.21 11.30 -26.32
C ALA A 249 -5.17 11.82 -27.33
N ARG A 250 -4.60 13.02 -27.08
CA ARG A 250 -3.54 13.58 -27.94
C ARG A 250 -2.23 12.78 -27.90
N LYS A 251 -1.92 12.13 -26.77
CA LYS A 251 -0.76 11.22 -26.67
C LYS A 251 -0.98 9.98 -27.52
N VAL A 252 -2.18 9.42 -27.47
CA VAL A 252 -2.59 8.28 -28.31
C VAL A 252 -2.48 8.62 -29.80
N GLU A 253 -2.97 9.79 -30.22
CA GLU A 253 -2.86 10.24 -31.62
C GLU A 253 -1.41 10.45 -32.07
N ARG A 254 -0.55 11.02 -31.19
CA ARG A 254 0.86 11.30 -31.53
C ARG A 254 1.77 10.09 -31.47
N TYR A 255 1.49 9.11 -30.61
CA TYR A 255 2.36 7.96 -30.37
C TYR A 255 1.58 6.63 -30.44
N PRO A 256 1.04 6.27 -31.62
CA PRO A 256 0.23 5.04 -31.78
C PRO A 256 1.02 3.76 -31.47
N HIS A 257 2.35 3.79 -31.59
CA HIS A 257 3.24 2.66 -31.25
C HIS A 257 3.38 2.41 -29.75
N GLU A 258 3.02 3.36 -28.89
CA GLU A 258 3.02 3.22 -27.44
C GLU A 258 1.70 2.62 -26.91
N MET A 259 0.68 2.43 -27.77
CA MET A 259 -0.58 1.80 -27.36
C MET A 259 -0.35 0.33 -26.96
N PRO A 260 -1.01 -0.17 -25.90
CA PRO A 260 -1.10 -1.60 -25.64
C PRO A 260 -1.58 -2.34 -26.89
N SER A 261 -0.99 -3.50 -27.20
CA SER A 261 -1.30 -4.27 -28.42
C SER A 261 -2.79 -4.56 -28.59
N ILE A 262 -3.53 -4.73 -27.49
CA ILE A 262 -4.99 -4.93 -27.48
C ILE A 262 -5.80 -3.72 -28.00
N MET A 263 -5.25 -2.52 -27.90
CA MET A 263 -5.87 -1.29 -28.43
C MET A 263 -5.41 -0.96 -29.84
N ARG A 264 -4.38 -1.63 -30.36
CA ARG A 264 -3.94 -1.52 -31.77
C ARG A 264 -4.79 -2.38 -32.70
N GLN A 265 -5.31 -3.50 -32.19
CA GLN A 265 -6.19 -4.37 -32.94
C GLN A 265 -7.55 -3.69 -33.06
N GLY A 266 -7.91 -3.28 -34.28
CA GLY A 266 -9.21 -2.68 -34.55
C GLY A 266 -10.35 -3.63 -34.14
N PRO A 267 -11.58 -3.12 -33.96
CA PRO A 267 -12.73 -3.90 -33.49
C PRO A 267 -13.08 -5.14 -34.34
N ARG A 268 -12.46 -5.32 -35.51
CA ARG A 268 -12.65 -6.49 -36.38
C ARG A 268 -11.76 -7.69 -36.04
N GLU A 269 -10.72 -7.53 -35.22
CA GLU A 269 -9.74 -8.58 -34.92
C GLU A 269 -9.96 -9.29 -33.58
N LEU A 270 -10.86 -8.79 -32.73
CA LEU A 270 -11.32 -9.48 -31.53
C LEU A 270 -12.39 -10.52 -31.91
N ARG A 271 -11.99 -11.56 -32.64
CA ARG A 271 -12.79 -12.79 -32.74
C ARG A 271 -12.53 -13.59 -31.45
N TYR A 272 -13.57 -13.68 -30.62
CA TYR A 272 -13.61 -14.53 -29.42
C TYR A 272 -13.35 -16.00 -29.75
#